data_AF-A0A924ZIK5-F1
#
_entry.id   AF-A0A924ZIK5-F1
#
_cell.length_a   1.000
_cell.length_b   1.000
_cell.length_c   1.000
_cell.angle_alpha   90.00
_cell.angle_beta   90.00
_cell.angle_gamma   90.00
#
_symmetry.space_group_name_H-M   'P 1'
#
loop_
_entity.id
_entity.type
_entity.pdbx_description
1 polymer ?
#
loop_
_entity_poly.entity_id
_entity_poly.type
_entity_poly.pdbx_seq_one_letter_code
_entity_poly.pdbx_strand_id
1 'polypeptide(L)'
;LAAGQDAEHWEELGARIGEAFQVADDLRDALYDAETLGKPVGQDAAHDRPNAVSTLGVQGAIRRLKDILGGAIASIPSCQGEAMLADMVRRYAERMTPVAPALHQAEARR
;
A
#
# COMPACT_ATOMS: atom_id res chain seq x y z
N LEU A 1 25.67 -11.33 1.95
CA LEU A 1 25.05 -10.88 3.21
C LEU A 1 24.75 -9.39 3.11
N ALA A 2 23.54 -8.98 3.42
CA ALA A 2 23.14 -7.57 3.56
C ALA A 2 22.82 -7.31 5.04
N ALA A 3 23.49 -6.33 5.64
CA ALA A 3 23.46 -6.08 7.09
C ALA A 3 23.75 -7.32 7.97
N GLY A 4 24.60 -8.24 7.48
CA GLY A 4 24.95 -9.48 8.18
C GLY A 4 23.92 -10.61 8.03
N GLN A 5 22.85 -10.43 7.24
CA GLN A 5 21.78 -11.41 7.03
C GLN A 5 21.67 -11.85 5.56
N ASP A 6 20.91 -12.92 5.31
CA ASP A 6 20.65 -13.42 3.96
C ASP A 6 19.88 -12.38 3.11
N ALA A 7 20.23 -12.27 1.83
CA ALA A 7 19.64 -11.32 0.90
C ALA A 7 18.16 -11.59 0.63
N GLU A 8 17.72 -12.86 0.71
CA GLU A 8 16.35 -13.28 0.42
C GLU A 8 15.30 -12.56 1.29
N HIS A 9 15.60 -12.37 2.58
CA HIS A 9 14.71 -11.64 3.50
C HIS A 9 14.52 -10.16 3.09
N TRP A 10 15.57 -9.55 2.55
CA TRP A 10 15.55 -8.17 2.05
C TRP A 10 14.84 -8.05 0.70
N GLU A 11 14.95 -9.07 -0.14
CA GLU A 11 14.21 -9.16 -1.39
C GLU A 11 12.70 -9.26 -1.14
N GLU A 12 12.29 -10.14 -0.23
CA GLU A 12 10.89 -10.28 0.19
C GLU A 12 10.34 -8.97 0.79
N LEU A 13 11.13 -8.29 1.63
CA LEU A 13 10.77 -6.97 2.15
C LEU A 13 10.53 -5.97 1.00
N GLY A 14 11.45 -5.92 0.03
CA GLY A 14 11.37 -5.02 -1.12
C GLY A 14 10.15 -5.32 -2.01
N ALA A 15 9.90 -6.59 -2.31
CA ALA A 15 8.77 -7.04 -3.12
C ALA A 15 7.43 -6.64 -2.46
N ARG A 16 7.30 -6.85 -1.15
CA ARG A 16 6.09 -6.47 -0.40
C ARG A 16 5.90 -4.96 -0.33
N ILE A 17 6.97 -4.19 -0.15
CA ILE A 17 6.89 -2.73 -0.21
C ILE A 17 6.40 -2.29 -1.60
N GLY A 18 6.96 -2.83 -2.68
CA GLY A 18 6.54 -2.55 -4.04
C GLY A 18 5.06 -2.86 -4.28
N GLU A 19 4.58 -4.03 -3.85
CA GLU A 19 3.17 -4.40 -3.95
C GLU A 19 2.27 -3.44 -3.15
N ALA A 20 2.66 -3.08 -1.92
CA ALA A 20 1.90 -2.14 -1.09
C ALA A 20 1.74 -0.76 -1.76
N PHE A 21 2.78 -0.27 -2.44
CA PHE A 21 2.72 0.99 -3.18
C PHE A 21 1.70 0.94 -4.32
N GLN A 22 1.65 -0.16 -5.08
CA GLN A 22 0.69 -0.32 -6.16
C GLN A 22 -0.76 -0.35 -5.63
N VAL A 23 -1.03 -1.13 -4.59
CA VAL A 23 -2.37 -1.20 -3.98
C VAL A 23 -2.78 0.16 -3.39
N ALA A 24 -1.84 0.93 -2.83
CA ALA A 24 -2.11 2.27 -2.33
C ALA A 24 -2.42 3.26 -3.46
N ASP A 25 -1.75 3.19 -4.61
CA ASP A 25 -2.06 4.02 -5.78
C ASP A 25 -3.44 3.67 -6.36
N ASP A 26 -3.77 2.39 -6.48
CA ASP A 26 -5.11 1.93 -6.90
C ASP A 26 -6.22 2.48 -5.99
N LEU A 27 -6.00 2.44 -4.67
CA LEU A 27 -6.90 3.01 -3.68
C LEU A 27 -7.03 4.52 -3.83
N ARG A 28 -5.93 5.22 -4.09
CA ARG A 28 -5.95 6.67 -4.29
C ARG A 28 -6.72 7.05 -5.55
N ASP A 29 -6.48 6.36 -6.66
CA ASP A 29 -7.14 6.62 -7.93
C ASP A 29 -8.65 6.30 -7.89
N ALA A 30 -9.08 5.39 -7.02
CA ALA A 30 -10.49 5.08 -6.82
C ALA A 30 -11.20 6.03 -5.83
N LEU A 31 -10.49 6.58 -4.85
CA LEU A 31 -11.09 7.33 -3.73
C LEU A 31 -10.98 8.85 -3.86
N TYR A 32 -10.00 9.37 -4.59
CA TYR A 32 -9.79 10.80 -4.78
C TYR A 32 -10.18 11.22 -6.19
N ASP A 33 -10.63 12.47 -6.32
CA ASP A 33 -10.91 13.07 -7.63
C ASP A 33 -9.64 13.58 -8.32
N ALA A 34 -9.77 13.85 -9.62
CA ALA A 34 -8.66 14.33 -10.45
C ALA A 34 -8.09 15.68 -9.98
N GLU A 35 -8.93 16.51 -9.35
CA GLU A 35 -8.53 17.79 -8.77
C GLU A 35 -7.62 17.59 -7.55
N THR A 36 -7.95 16.65 -6.67
CA THR A 36 -7.13 16.31 -5.50
C THR A 36 -5.83 15.59 -5.89
N LEU A 37 -5.85 14.77 -6.93
CA LEU A 37 -4.67 14.01 -7.38
C LEU A 37 -3.76 14.77 -8.34
N GLY A 38 -4.24 15.86 -8.97
CA GLY A 38 -3.50 16.61 -9.98
C GLY A 38 -3.23 15.82 -11.28
N LYS A 39 -3.90 14.68 -11.46
CA LYS A 39 -3.80 13.78 -12.63
C LYS A 39 -5.20 13.25 -13.01
N PRO A 40 -5.43 12.82 -14.26
CA PRO A 40 -6.69 12.18 -14.65
C PRO A 40 -6.93 10.89 -13.84
N VAL A 41 -8.15 10.69 -13.34
CA VAL A 41 -8.55 9.48 -12.61
C VAL A 41 -9.10 8.41 -13.54
N GLY A 42 -9.16 7.16 -13.09
CA GLY A 42 -9.75 6.04 -13.85
C GLY A 42 -8.90 5.55 -15.03
N GLN A 43 -7.61 5.91 -15.08
CA GLN A 43 -6.71 5.49 -16.16
C GLN A 43 -6.51 3.97 -16.21
N ASP A 44 -6.57 3.27 -15.08
CA ASP A 44 -6.41 1.82 -15.04
C ASP A 44 -7.59 1.10 -15.67
N ALA A 45 -8.82 1.55 -15.39
CA ALA A 45 -10.03 1.04 -16.04
C ALA A 45 -10.02 1.32 -17.55
N ALA A 46 -9.49 2.46 -17.98
CA ALA A 46 -9.39 2.82 -19.39
C ALA A 46 -8.35 1.99 -20.16
N HIS A 47 -7.33 1.47 -19.48
CA HIS A 47 -6.22 0.73 -20.09
C HIS A 47 -6.19 -0.77 -19.72
N ASP A 48 -7.26 -1.28 -19.11
CA ASP A 48 -7.39 -2.67 -18.65
C ASP A 48 -6.20 -3.13 -17.80
N ARG A 49 -5.68 -2.20 -16.97
CA ARG A 49 -4.56 -2.48 -16.08
C ARG A 49 -5.06 -3.21 -14.84
N PRO A 50 -4.29 -4.19 -14.32
CA PRO A 50 -4.61 -4.82 -13.05
C PRO A 50 -4.74 -3.76 -11.95
N ASN A 51 -5.88 -3.77 -11.25
CA ASN A 51 -6.20 -2.81 -10.21
C ASN A 51 -6.87 -3.51 -9.03
N ALA A 52 -6.31 -3.33 -7.84
CA ALA A 52 -6.72 -4.00 -6.61
C ALA A 52 -8.13 -3.60 -6.18
N VAL A 53 -8.54 -2.34 -6.38
CA VAL A 53 -9.89 -1.87 -6.02
C VAL A 53 -10.94 -2.48 -6.96
N SER A 54 -10.63 -2.57 -8.25
CA SER A 54 -11.52 -3.20 -9.24
C SER A 54 -11.73 -4.69 -8.97
N THR A 55 -10.69 -5.35 -8.45
CA THR A 55 -10.70 -6.80 -8.17
C THR A 55 -11.32 -7.14 -6.81
N LEU A 56 -10.98 -6.38 -5.76
CA LEU A 56 -11.29 -6.72 -4.37
C LEU A 56 -12.33 -5.80 -3.72
N GLY A 57 -12.72 -4.72 -4.42
CA GLY A 57 -13.42 -3.58 -3.83
C GLY A 57 -12.53 -2.77 -2.89
N VAL A 58 -12.97 -1.56 -2.53
CA VAL A 58 -12.21 -0.65 -1.65
C VAL A 58 -11.82 -1.30 -0.33
N GLN A 59 -12.77 -1.93 0.36
CA GLN A 59 -12.51 -2.57 1.65
C GLN A 59 -11.56 -3.78 1.52
N GLY A 60 -11.68 -4.55 0.44
CA GLY A 60 -10.78 -5.66 0.15
C GLY A 60 -9.37 -5.19 -0.15
N ALA A 61 -9.21 -4.11 -0.93
CA ALA A 61 -7.93 -3.50 -1.22
C ALA A 61 -7.26 -2.91 0.04
N ILE A 62 -8.03 -2.25 0.94
CA ILE A 62 -7.52 -1.79 2.24
C ILE A 62 -7.03 -2.98 3.08
N ARG A 63 -7.79 -4.08 3.12
CA ARG A 63 -7.38 -5.27 3.85
C ARG A 63 -6.11 -5.89 3.26
N ARG A 64 -6.05 -6.02 1.93
CA ARG A 64 -4.87 -6.51 1.21
C ARG A 64 -3.63 -5.66 1.52
N LEU A 65 -3.76 -4.34 1.50
CA LEU A 65 -2.69 -3.41 1.85
C LEU A 65 -2.16 -3.68 3.27
N LYS A 66 -3.07 -3.83 4.25
CA LYS A 66 -2.69 -4.15 5.65
C LYS A 66 -1.97 -5.49 5.76
N ASP A 67 -2.44 -6.51 5.05
CA ASP A 67 -1.84 -7.84 5.07
C ASP A 67 -0.42 -7.84 4.46
N ILE A 68 -0.22 -7.12 3.34
CA ILE A 68 1.10 -6.97 2.70
C ILE A 68 2.08 -6.30 3.66
N LEU A 69 1.67 -5.20 4.28
CA LEU A 69 2.49 -4.43 5.22
C LEU A 69 2.85 -5.24 6.48
N GLY A 70 1.89 -6.02 6.99
CA GLY A 70 2.15 -6.95 8.10
C GLY A 70 3.22 -7.98 7.73
N GLY A 71 3.13 -8.56 6.53
CA GLY A 71 4.15 -9.47 6.02
C GLY A 71 5.50 -8.81 5.75
N ALA A 72 5.52 -7.55 5.32
CA ALA A 72 6.74 -6.79 5.09
C ALA A 72 7.51 -6.57 6.40
N ILE A 73 6.80 -6.21 7.47
CA ILE A 73 7.40 -6.08 8.81
C ILE A 73 7.92 -7.44 9.30
N ALA A 74 7.17 -8.52 9.05
CA ALA A 74 7.56 -9.87 9.46
C ALA A 74 8.75 -10.43 8.65
N SER A 75 9.03 -9.92 7.45
CA SER A 75 10.17 -10.34 6.63
C SER A 75 11.47 -9.63 6.99
N ILE A 76 11.43 -8.61 7.85
CA ILE A 76 12.65 -7.94 8.33
C ILE A 76 13.45 -8.95 9.15
N PRO A 77 14.69 -9.28 8.76
CA PRO A 77 15.47 -10.25 9.50
C PRO A 77 15.96 -9.66 10.83
N SER A 78 16.22 -10.52 11.82
CA SER A 78 16.77 -10.07 13.10
C SER A 78 18.17 -9.50 12.92
N CYS A 79 18.25 -8.18 12.88
CA CYS A 79 19.49 -7.44 12.67
C CYS A 79 19.52 -6.17 13.51
N GLN A 80 20.70 -5.56 13.63
CA GLN A 80 20.82 -4.25 14.22
C GLN A 80 19.96 -3.25 13.43
N GLY A 81 19.00 -2.61 14.09
CA GLY A 81 18.08 -1.67 13.46
C GLY A 81 16.73 -2.24 13.01
N GLU A 82 16.45 -3.53 13.25
CA GLU A 82 15.15 -4.16 12.95
C GLU A 82 13.97 -3.32 13.46
N ALA A 83 13.97 -2.97 14.75
CA ALA A 83 12.88 -2.20 15.36
C ALA A 83 12.70 -0.81 14.71
N MET A 84 13.79 -0.16 14.33
CA MET A 84 13.76 1.15 13.68
C MET A 84 13.20 1.05 12.26
N LEU A 85 13.58 0.01 11.52
CA LEU A 85 13.06 -0.23 10.17
C LEU A 85 11.58 -0.63 10.21
N ALA A 86 11.18 -1.48 11.15
CA ALA A 86 9.78 -1.85 11.37
C ALA A 86 8.92 -0.61 11.71
N ASP A 87 9.41 0.27 12.58
CA ASP A 87 8.72 1.55 12.89
C ASP A 87 8.61 2.44 11.65
N MET A 88 9.67 2.52 10.85
CA MET A 88 9.66 3.29 9.60
C MET A 88 8.60 2.73 8.61
N VAL A 89 8.56 1.41 8.40
CA VAL A 89 7.56 0.76 7.54
C VAL A 89 6.14 1.04 8.04
N ARG A 90 5.89 0.95 9.36
CA ARG A 90 4.57 1.29 9.95
C ARG A 90 4.18 2.74 9.71
N ARG A 91 5.08 3.70 9.93
CA ARG A 91 4.80 5.12 9.70
C ARG A 91 4.52 5.43 8.23
N TYR A 92 5.26 4.82 7.31
CA TYR A 92 5.01 4.98 5.88
C TYR A 92 3.68 4.35 5.46
N ALA A 93 3.36 3.17 5.99
CA ALA A 93 2.06 2.53 5.82
C ALA A 93 0.90 3.41 6.28
N GLU A 94 1.01 4.02 7.46
CA GLU A 94 0.00 4.96 7.99
C GLU A 94 -0.20 6.17 7.09
N ARG A 95 0.88 6.70 6.51
CA ARG A 95 0.83 7.81 5.55
C ARG A 95 0.24 7.42 4.20
N MET A 96 0.44 6.18 3.76
CA MET A 96 -0.05 5.66 2.48
C MET A 96 -1.48 5.18 2.54
N THR A 97 -1.91 4.65 3.69
CA THR A 97 -3.27 4.17 3.87
C THR A 97 -4.18 5.40 3.96
N PRO A 98 -5.15 5.59 3.05
CA PRO A 98 -6.07 6.71 3.14
C PRO A 98 -7.06 6.44 4.28
N VAL A 99 -6.66 6.72 5.52
CA VAL A 99 -7.54 6.50 6.68
C VAL A 99 -8.31 7.77 6.98
N ALA A 100 -9.63 7.67 6.83
CA ALA A 100 -10.72 8.48 7.39
C ALA A 100 -11.50 9.44 6.46
N PRO A 101 -10.92 10.44 5.75
CA PRO A 101 -11.76 11.43 5.05
C PRO A 101 -12.50 10.86 3.84
N ALA A 102 -11.91 9.88 3.14
CA ALA A 102 -12.46 9.31 1.91
C ALA A 102 -13.71 8.43 2.15
N LEU A 103 -13.80 7.77 3.32
CA LEU A 103 -14.98 6.97 3.67
C LEU A 103 -16.21 7.85 3.87
N HIS A 104 -16.05 9.03 4.47
CA HIS A 104 -17.14 9.99 4.66
C HIS A 104 -17.65 10.57 3.34
N GLN A 105 -16.78 10.75 2.33
CA GLN A 105 -17.19 11.25 1.03
C GLN A 105 -17.88 10.21 0.14
N ALA A 106 -17.52 8.93 0.27
CA ALA A 106 -18.20 7.84 -0.44
C ALA A 106 -19.62 7.57 0.11
N GLU A 107 -19.82 7.72 1.42
CA GLU A 107 -21.13 7.55 2.07
C GLU A 107 -22.09 8.73 1.78
N ALA A 108 -21.58 9.94 1.61
CA ALA A 108 -22.38 11.14 1.32
C ALA A 108 -22.90 11.26 -0.14
N ARG A 109 -22.47 10.36 -1.05
CA ARG A 109 -22.88 10.33 -2.46
C ARG A 109 -23.95 9.26 -2.78
N ARG A 110 -24.52 8.61 -1.76
CA ARG A 110 -25.72 7.77 -1.87
C ARG A 110 -26.97 8.57 -1.50
#